data_AF-A0A8T0RWF7-F1
#
_entry.id   AF-A0A8T0RWF7-F1
#
_cell.length_a   1.000
_cell.length_b   1.000
_cell.length_c   1.000
_cell.angle_alpha   90.00
_cell.angle_beta   90.00
_cell.angle_gamma   90.00
#
_symmetry.space_group_name_H-M   'P 1'
#
loop_
_entity.id
_entity.type
_entity.pdbx_description
1 polymer ?
#
loop_
_entity_poly.entity_id
_entity_poly.type
_entity_poly.pdbx_seq_one_letter_code
_entity_poly.pdbx_strand_id
1 'polypeptide(L)'
;MKIVAKSQLIRLKMWFNLLQGLGLQALAPGLDDEVFDDWWDNLSNRLSGQVQKEVNSLVILGAWNLWNHQNRCVDGAVPDLNSLVLATREDLHLWSIAGARGVSFLLALAPTIS
;
A
#
# COMPACT_ATOMS: atom_id res chain seq x y z
N MET A 1 -14.43 2.67 20.77
CA MET A 1 -13.17 3.44 20.75
C MET A 1 -11.91 2.59 20.45
N LYS A 2 -11.72 1.39 21.05
CA LYS A 2 -10.51 0.55 20.80
C LYS A 2 -10.39 -0.04 19.37
N ILE A 3 -11.50 -0.38 18.73
CA ILE A 3 -11.52 -1.02 17.39
C ILE A 3 -11.14 -0.03 16.28
N VAL A 4 -11.63 1.21 16.36
CA VAL A 4 -11.36 2.26 15.37
C VAL A 4 -9.88 2.67 15.36
N ALA A 5 -9.28 2.87 16.54
CA ALA A 5 -7.86 3.19 16.65
C ALA A 5 -6.94 2.06 16.16
N LYS A 6 -7.32 0.79 16.41
CA LYS A 6 -6.56 -0.37 15.93
C LYS A 6 -6.64 -0.51 14.40
N SER A 7 -7.79 -0.21 13.81
CA SER A 7 -7.98 -0.15 12.36
C SER A 7 -7.11 0.94 11.73
N GLN A 8 -7.12 2.15 12.29
CA GLN A 8 -6.28 3.28 11.84
C GLN A 8 -4.79 2.93 11.80
N LEU A 9 -4.27 2.33 12.89
CA LEU A 9 -2.85 1.95 12.97
C LEU A 9 -2.45 0.89 11.93
N ILE A 10 -3.34 -0.02 11.57
CA ILE A 10 -3.08 -1.03 10.53
C ILE A 10 -2.96 -0.36 9.16
N ARG A 11 -3.83 0.61 8.86
CA ARG A 11 -3.76 1.37 7.60
C ARG A 11 -2.42 2.08 7.45
N LEU A 12 -2.04 2.88 8.45
CA LEU A 12 -0.80 3.66 8.42
C LEU A 12 0.45 2.76 8.28
N LYS A 13 0.50 1.69 9.07
CA LYS A 13 1.63 0.75 9.00
C LYS A 13 1.68 0.00 7.68
N MET A 14 0.54 -0.36 7.09
CA MET A 14 0.50 -1.01 5.78
C MET A 14 1.12 -0.11 4.73
N TRP A 15 0.67 1.15 4.63
CA TRP A 15 1.19 2.10 3.64
C TRP A 15 2.67 2.37 3.83
N PHE A 16 3.13 2.54 5.08
CA PHE A 16 4.54 2.66 5.38
C PHE A 16 5.35 1.46 4.88
N ASN A 17 4.91 0.22 5.16
CA ASN A 17 5.63 -0.99 4.75
C ASN A 17 5.66 -1.20 3.23
N LEU A 18 4.58 -0.84 2.52
CA LEU A 18 4.53 -0.91 1.06
C LEU A 18 5.49 0.10 0.44
N LEU A 19 5.43 1.36 0.87
CA LEU A 19 6.26 2.43 0.34
C LEU A 19 7.73 2.32 0.75
N GLN A 20 8.03 1.82 1.95
CA GLN A 20 9.40 1.50 2.36
C GLN A 20 10.02 0.44 1.44
N GLY A 21 9.23 -0.53 0.98
CA GLY A 21 9.66 -1.51 0.00
C GLY A 21 10.10 -0.92 -1.34
N LEU A 22 9.79 0.35 -1.60
CA LEU A 22 10.13 1.09 -2.82
C LEU A 22 11.08 2.26 -2.56
N GLY A 23 11.58 2.43 -1.33
CA GLY A 23 12.37 3.61 -0.93
C GLY A 23 11.56 4.91 -0.82
N LEU A 24 10.23 4.83 -0.76
CA LEU A 24 9.30 5.97 -0.73
C LEU A 24 8.66 6.18 0.65
N GLN A 25 9.25 5.65 1.72
CA GLN A 25 8.69 5.72 3.09
C GLN A 25 8.41 7.15 3.57
N ALA A 26 9.14 8.14 3.06
CA ALA A 26 8.92 9.56 3.37
C ALA A 26 7.62 10.14 2.76
N LEU A 27 6.94 9.37 1.90
CA LEU A 27 5.65 9.70 1.31
C LEU A 27 4.49 8.94 1.96
N ALA A 28 4.78 8.11 2.97
CA ALA A 28 3.74 7.36 3.70
C ALA A 28 2.82 8.32 4.47
N PRO A 29 1.53 7.96 4.65
CA PRO A 29 0.59 8.79 5.37
C PRO A 29 0.98 8.87 6.85
N GLY A 30 0.92 10.08 7.39
CA GLY A 30 1.10 10.38 8.80
C GLY A 30 -0.20 10.25 9.61
N LEU A 31 -0.13 10.61 10.90
CA LEU A 31 -1.31 10.66 11.77
C LEU A 31 -2.26 11.80 11.40
N ASP A 32 -1.73 12.88 10.80
CA ASP A 32 -2.50 14.06 10.40
C ASP A 32 -3.16 13.89 9.01
N ASP A 33 -2.76 12.85 8.25
CA ASP A 33 -3.33 12.50 6.94
C ASP A 33 -4.63 11.69 7.11
N GLU A 34 -5.66 12.31 7.67
CA GLU A 34 -6.94 11.64 7.94
C GLU A 34 -7.74 11.32 6.67
N VAL A 35 -7.56 12.12 5.62
CA VAL A 35 -8.27 12.02 4.35
C VAL A 35 -7.38 11.28 3.34
N PHE A 36 -7.82 10.08 2.95
CA PHE A 36 -7.07 9.21 2.03
C PHE A 36 -6.83 9.85 0.66
N ASP A 37 -7.83 10.53 0.11
CA ASP A 37 -7.74 11.14 -1.22
C ASP A 37 -6.75 12.30 -1.25
N ASP A 38 -6.70 13.13 -0.19
CA ASP A 38 -5.74 14.24 -0.07
C ASP A 38 -4.30 13.72 0.01
N TRP A 39 -4.06 12.67 0.81
CA TRP A 39 -2.76 12.02 0.89
C TRP A 39 -2.36 11.41 -0.46
N TRP A 40 -3.28 10.71 -1.13
CA TRP A 40 -3.01 10.09 -2.42
C TRP A 40 -2.69 11.15 -3.48
N ASP A 41 -3.46 12.25 -3.55
CA ASP A 41 -3.18 13.34 -4.48
C ASP A 41 -1.78 13.94 -4.25
N ASN A 42 -1.42 14.22 -2.99
CA ASN A 42 -0.07 14.69 -2.63
C ASN A 42 1.03 13.69 -3.01
N LEU A 43 0.85 12.39 -2.70
CA LEU A 43 1.77 11.33 -3.10
C LEU A 43 1.97 11.30 -4.62
N SER A 44 0.87 11.38 -5.37
CA SER A 44 0.89 11.33 -6.83
C SER A 44 1.60 12.55 -7.42
N ASN A 45 1.29 13.75 -6.91
CA ASN A 45 1.84 15.02 -7.40
C ASN A 45 3.34 15.19 -7.11
N ARG A 46 3.89 14.45 -6.13
CA ARG A 46 5.34 14.41 -5.84
C ARG A 46 6.11 13.47 -6.77
N LEU A 47 5.43 12.65 -7.55
CA LEU A 47 6.01 11.69 -8.47
C LEU A 47 5.72 12.14 -9.91
N SER A 48 6.49 11.61 -10.87
CA SER A 48 6.27 11.93 -12.28
C SER A 48 6.50 10.71 -13.18
N GLY A 49 5.94 10.78 -14.38
CA GLY A 49 6.18 9.80 -15.44
C GLY A 49 5.74 8.40 -15.05
N GLN A 50 6.63 7.42 -15.26
CA GLN A 50 6.32 6.02 -15.00
C GLN A 50 6.11 5.76 -13.50
N VAL A 51 7.01 6.23 -12.64
CA VAL A 51 6.94 6.04 -11.17
C VAL A 51 5.57 6.42 -10.62
N GLN A 52 5.01 7.55 -11.06
CA GLN A 52 3.70 8.03 -10.62
C GLN A 52 2.57 7.05 -10.97
N LYS A 53 2.53 6.58 -12.23
CA LYS A 53 1.49 5.65 -12.71
C LYS A 53 1.50 4.35 -11.93
N GLU A 54 2.69 3.88 -11.61
CA GLU A 54 2.89 2.62 -10.92
C GLU A 54 2.54 2.73 -9.44
N VAL A 55 2.98 3.80 -8.77
CA VAL A 55 2.58 4.07 -7.39
C VAL A 55 1.07 4.27 -7.29
N ASN A 56 0.42 4.93 -8.26
CA ASN A 56 -1.05 5.00 -8.28
C ASN A 56 -1.70 3.60 -8.40
N SER A 57 -1.10 2.68 -9.16
CA SER A 57 -1.59 1.31 -9.28
C SER A 57 -1.40 0.54 -7.97
N LEU A 58 -0.27 0.73 -7.28
CA LEU A 58 -0.02 0.22 -5.94
C LEU A 58 -1.06 0.74 -4.94
N VAL A 59 -1.39 2.03 -4.98
CA VAL A 59 -2.37 2.64 -4.08
C VAL A 59 -3.77 2.03 -4.30
N ILE A 60 -4.18 1.85 -5.55
CA ILE A 60 -5.47 1.19 -5.87
C ILE A 60 -5.51 -0.24 -5.31
N LEU A 61 -4.46 -1.03 -5.58
CA LEU A 61 -4.40 -2.42 -5.13
C LEU A 61 -4.28 -2.54 -3.60
N GLY A 62 -3.50 -1.68 -2.97
CA GLY A 62 -3.38 -1.60 -1.51
C GLY A 62 -4.70 -1.24 -0.86
N ALA A 63 -5.44 -0.27 -1.41
CA ALA A 63 -6.76 0.11 -0.90
C ALA A 63 -7.77 -1.05 -1.03
N TRP A 64 -7.75 -1.76 -2.16
CA TRP A 64 -8.57 -2.96 -2.37
C TRP A 64 -8.28 -4.06 -1.35
N ASN A 65 -7.01 -4.39 -1.13
CA ASN A 65 -6.61 -5.42 -0.17
C ASN A 65 -6.90 -5.03 1.28
N LEU A 66 -6.72 -3.76 1.62
CA LEU A 66 -7.10 -3.23 2.92
C LEU A 66 -8.61 -3.34 3.15
N TRP A 67 -9.43 -2.98 2.17
CA TRP A 67 -10.88 -3.12 2.24
C TRP A 67 -11.30 -4.59 2.45
N ASN A 68 -10.71 -5.52 1.68
CA ASN A 68 -10.95 -6.95 1.87
C ASN A 68 -10.54 -7.46 3.26
N HIS A 69 -9.38 -7.03 3.77
CA HIS A 69 -8.91 -7.40 5.10
C HIS A 69 -9.85 -6.88 6.19
N GLN A 70 -10.32 -5.63 6.06
CA GLN A 70 -11.28 -5.04 6.99
C GLN A 70 -12.62 -5.79 6.99
N ASN A 71 -13.14 -6.16 5.82
CA ASN A 71 -14.36 -6.97 5.74
C ASN A 71 -14.19 -8.31 6.47
N ARG A 72 -13.08 -9.03 6.25
CA ARG A 72 -12.80 -10.28 6.98
C ARG A 72 -12.73 -10.06 8.49
N CYS A 73 -12.18 -8.94 8.95
CA CYS A 73 -12.14 -8.60 10.36
C CYS A 73 -13.53 -8.31 10.94
N VAL A 74 -14.42 -7.69 10.16
CA VAL A 74 -15.83 -7.52 10.53
C VAL A 74 -16.52 -8.87 10.68
N ASP A 75 -16.18 -9.85 9.85
CA ASP A 75 -16.67 -11.23 9.93
C ASP A 75 -16.00 -12.07 11.05
N GLY A 76 -15.15 -11.46 11.89
CA GLY A 76 -14.55 -12.09 13.07
C GLY A 76 -13.10 -12.57 12.89
N ALA A 77 -12.47 -12.34 11.74
CA ALA A 77 -11.05 -12.61 11.58
C ALA A 77 -10.19 -11.69 12.48
N VAL A 78 -9.04 -12.18 12.92
CA VAL A 78 -8.10 -11.37 13.70
C VAL A 78 -7.34 -10.44 12.75
N PRO A 79 -7.27 -9.12 13.03
CA PRO A 79 -6.48 -8.20 12.24
C PRO A 79 -4.99 -8.57 12.26
N ASP A 80 -4.39 -8.68 11.08
CA ASP A 80 -3.00 -9.05 10.88
C ASP A 80 -2.37 -8.24 9.74
N LEU A 81 -1.44 -7.37 10.12
CA LEU A 81 -0.72 -6.50 9.22
C LEU A 81 0.21 -7.28 8.28
N ASN A 82 0.85 -8.34 8.77
CA ASN A 82 1.86 -9.07 7.99
C ASN A 82 1.18 -9.79 6.83
N SER A 83 0.09 -10.51 7.09
CA SER A 83 -0.72 -11.13 6.04
C SER A 83 -1.23 -10.11 5.02
N LEU A 84 -1.66 -8.93 5.44
CA LEU A 84 -2.15 -7.87 4.54
C LEU A 84 -1.05 -7.33 3.62
N VAL A 85 0.13 -7.01 4.18
CA VAL A 85 1.27 -6.51 3.39
C VAL A 85 1.77 -7.60 2.44
N LEU A 86 1.84 -8.85 2.90
CA LEU A 86 2.33 -9.98 2.10
C LEU A 86 1.39 -10.27 0.93
N ALA A 87 0.07 -10.37 1.17
CA ALA A 87 -0.92 -10.54 0.12
C ALA A 87 -0.86 -9.41 -0.93
N THR A 88 -0.68 -8.16 -0.49
CA THR A 88 -0.55 -7.03 -1.41
C THR A 88 0.70 -7.13 -2.28
N ARG A 89 1.83 -7.60 -1.71
CA ARG A 89 3.08 -7.83 -2.47
C ARG A 89 2.96 -8.99 -3.44
N GLU A 90 2.28 -10.07 -3.05
CA GLU A 90 2.01 -11.21 -3.91
C GLU A 90 1.12 -10.82 -5.09
N ASP A 91 0.04 -10.07 -4.86
CA ASP A 91 -0.82 -9.58 -5.93
C ASP A 91 -0.07 -8.68 -6.92
N LEU A 92 0.78 -7.77 -6.42
CA LEU A 92 1.66 -6.96 -7.26
C LEU A 92 2.56 -7.85 -8.14
N HIS A 93 3.21 -8.83 -7.52
CA HIS A 93 4.09 -9.74 -8.25
C HIS A 93 3.33 -10.57 -9.30
N LEU A 94 2.14 -11.06 -8.98
CA LEU A 94 1.26 -11.77 -9.92
C LEU A 94 0.83 -10.87 -11.08
N TRP A 95 0.49 -9.60 -10.83
CA TRP A 95 0.17 -8.65 -11.87
C TRP A 95 1.36 -8.39 -12.80
N SER A 96 2.57 -8.28 -12.23
CA SER A 96 3.80 -8.18 -13.02
C SER A 96 3.97 -9.39 -13.95
N ILE A 97 3.79 -10.62 -13.44
CA ILE A 97 3.88 -11.85 -14.24
C ILE A 97 2.80 -11.90 -15.32
N ALA A 98 1.59 -11.41 -15.03
CA ALA A 98 0.50 -11.32 -15.99
C ALA A 98 0.71 -10.26 -17.09
N GLY A 99 1.86 -9.56 -17.08
CA GLY A 99 2.22 -8.57 -18.10
C GLY A 99 1.78 -7.15 -17.76
N ALA A 100 1.39 -6.86 -16.52
CA ALA A 100 1.19 -5.50 -16.06
C ALA A 100 2.56 -4.79 -15.97
N ARG A 101 2.95 -4.16 -17.08
CA ARG A 101 4.24 -3.45 -17.25
C ARG A 101 4.53 -2.41 -16.16
N GLY A 102 3.47 -1.90 -15.51
CA GLY A 102 3.55 -0.95 -14.41
C GLY A 102 3.95 -1.53 -13.05
N VAL A 103 4.12 -2.84 -12.89
CA VAL A 103 4.50 -3.42 -11.58
C VAL A 103 5.95 -3.92 -11.59
N SER A 104 6.47 -4.25 -12.77
CA SER A 104 7.86 -4.71 -12.95
C SER A 104 8.88 -3.62 -12.62
N PHE A 105 8.56 -2.35 -12.83
CA PHE A 105 9.46 -1.23 -12.53
C PHE A 105 9.40 -0.79 -11.05
N LEU A 106 8.26 -0.91 -10.35
CA LEU A 106 8.21 -0.84 -8.88
C LEU A 106 9.12 -1.89 -8.23
N LEU A 107 9.07 -3.13 -8.71
CA LEU A 107 9.94 -4.19 -8.21
C LEU A 107 11.42 -3.91 -8.51
N ALA A 108 11.72 -3.20 -9.60
CA ALA A 108 13.08 -2.75 -9.92
C ALA A 108 13.54 -1.54 -9.08
N LEU A 109 12.61 -0.73 -8.56
CA LEU A 109 12.87 0.37 -7.63
C LEU A 109 13.07 -0.10 -6.18
N ALA A 110 12.64 -1.32 -5.86
CA ALA A 110 12.88 -1.89 -4.55
C ALA A 110 14.40 -1.95 -4.31
N PRO A 111 14.91 -1.43 -3.18
CA PRO A 111 16.33 -1.52 -2.89
C PRO A 111 16.74 -2.99 -2.96
N THR A 112 17.68 -3.31 -3.85
CA THR A 112 18.27 -4.64 -3.95
C THR A 112 18.86 -4.94 -2.58
N ILE A 113 18.22 -5.84 -1.83
CA ILE A 113 18.76 -6.32 -0.58
C ILE A 113 20.06 -7.05 -0.94
N SER A 114 21.19 -6.37 -0.70
CA SER A 114 22.51 -6.98 -0.61
C SER A 114 22.69 -7.60 0.78
#